data_AF-A0AAD2FZJ4-F1
#
_entry.id   AF-A0AAD2FZJ4-F1
#
_cell.length_a   1.000
_cell.length_b   1.000
_cell.length_c   1.000
_cell.angle_alpha   90.00
_cell.angle_beta   90.00
_cell.angle_gamma   90.00
#
_symmetry.space_group_name_H-M   'P 1'
#
loop_
_entity.id
_entity.type
_entity.pdbx_description
1 polymer ?
#
loop_
_entity_poly.entity_id
_entity_poly.type
_entity_poly.pdbx_seq_one_letter_code
_entity_poly.pdbx_strand_id
1 'polypeptide(L)'
;MSRIQTTTIGTRPTPIEVPPLRFLIMDAPRQVTELLSAGIALHDMEYADGQSPPKDIIDQWLKLVEKTFFANASDSAKSCIAVHCVAGLGRAPVMVALALIEFAGMDPVEAVSLIRRHRRGAINEKQLLYLEGYKKSFKSAGGASCCVIS
;
A
#
# COMPACT_ATOMS: atom_id res chain seq x y z
N MET A 1 -8.82 -31.85 -8.62
CA MET A 1 -7.51 -31.43 -8.06
C MET A 1 -6.97 -30.30 -8.94
N SER A 2 -7.44 -29.07 -8.72
CA SER A 2 -7.13 -27.90 -9.55
C SER A 2 -5.71 -27.41 -9.25
N ARG A 3 -4.84 -27.58 -10.24
CA ARG A 3 -3.47 -27.10 -10.28
C ARG A 3 -3.49 -25.57 -10.19
N ILE A 4 -3.08 -25.02 -9.05
CA ILE A 4 -2.88 -23.59 -8.89
C ILE A 4 -1.70 -23.25 -9.82
N GLN A 5 -2.00 -22.63 -10.95
CA GLN A 5 -0.98 -22.11 -11.86
C GLN A 5 -0.23 -21.02 -11.10
N THR A 6 1.01 -21.33 -10.75
CA THR A 6 2.00 -20.38 -10.26
C THR A 6 2.28 -19.39 -11.38
N THR A 7 1.49 -18.31 -11.42
CA THR A 7 1.76 -17.12 -12.22
C THR A 7 3.17 -16.68 -11.92
N THR A 8 4.01 -16.65 -12.95
CA THR A 8 5.45 -16.43 -12.86
C THR A 8 5.72 -14.94 -12.59
N ILE A 9 5.49 -14.51 -11.35
CA ILE A 9 5.88 -13.18 -10.87
C ILE A 9 7.42 -13.19 -10.83
N GLY A 10 8.04 -12.33 -11.66
CA GLY A 10 9.49 -12.36 -11.95
C GLY A 10 10.42 -12.08 -10.76
N THR A 11 9.87 -11.76 -9.59
CA THR A 11 10.57 -11.50 -8.32
C THR A 11 9.69 -11.95 -7.15
N ARG A 12 10.31 -12.32 -6.02
CA ARG A 12 9.57 -12.74 -4.83
C ARG A 12 8.70 -11.56 -4.35
N PRO A 13 7.36 -11.68 -4.33
CA PRO A 13 6.51 -10.61 -3.83
C PRO A 13 6.80 -10.39 -2.35
N THR A 14 6.73 -9.13 -1.91
CA THR A 14 7.09 -8.74 -0.54
C THR A 14 5.81 -8.52 0.26
N PRO A 15 5.37 -9.48 1.07
CA PRO A 15 4.22 -9.29 1.95
C PRO A 15 4.61 -8.38 3.12
N ILE A 16 3.73 -7.43 3.43
CA ILE A 16 3.80 -6.58 4.62
C ILE A 16 2.49 -6.76 5.36
N GLU A 17 2.57 -7.40 6.52
CA GLU A 17 1.41 -7.76 7.34
C GLU A 17 1.44 -6.95 8.64
N VAL A 18 0.45 -6.07 8.81
CA VAL A 18 0.24 -5.28 10.03
C VAL A 18 -1.25 -5.35 10.35
N PRO A 19 -1.71 -6.33 11.15
CA PRO A 19 -3.14 -6.59 11.34
C PRO A 19 -3.92 -5.31 11.73
N PRO A 20 -5.04 -4.99 11.06
CA PRO A 20 -5.76 -5.77 10.02
C PRO A 20 -5.25 -5.58 8.57
N LEU A 21 -4.25 -4.74 8.35
CA LEU A 21 -3.73 -4.35 7.03
C LEU A 21 -2.78 -5.41 6.47
N ARG A 22 -2.98 -5.76 5.19
CA ARG A 22 -2.11 -6.69 4.46
C ARG A 22 -1.81 -6.16 3.07
N PHE A 23 -0.55 -5.80 2.85
CA PHE A 23 -0.06 -5.27 1.60
C PHE A 23 0.89 -6.25 0.93
N LEU A 24 0.84 -6.32 -0.39
CA LEU A 24 1.75 -7.11 -1.20
C LEU A 24 2.48 -6.19 -2.18
N ILE A 25 3.75 -5.89 -1.91
CA ILE A 25 4.56 -5.11 -2.84
C ILE A 25 5.11 -6.05 -3.91
N MET A 26 4.77 -5.78 -5.17
CA MET A 26 5.21 -6.56 -6.33
C MET A 26 5.76 -5.66 -7.44
N ASP A 27 6.47 -6.27 -8.39
CA ASP A 27 6.87 -5.58 -9.62
C ASP A 27 5.73 -5.62 -10.63
N ALA A 28 5.76 -4.71 -11.62
CA ALA A 28 4.64 -4.52 -12.54
C ALA A 28 4.20 -5.84 -13.23
N PRO A 29 2.91 -6.19 -13.19
CA PRO A 29 2.41 -7.39 -13.85
C PRO A 29 2.55 -7.24 -15.36
N ARG A 30 3.15 -8.24 -16.03
CA ARG A 30 3.27 -8.25 -17.50
C ARG A 30 1.91 -8.41 -18.22
N GLN A 31 0.92 -8.94 -17.52
CA GLN A 31 -0.40 -9.26 -18.09
C GLN A 31 -1.50 -8.81 -17.14
N VAL A 32 -1.99 -7.60 -17.36
CA VAL A 32 -3.08 -7.00 -16.57
C VAL A 32 -4.41 -7.72 -16.79
N THR A 33 -4.58 -8.36 -17.94
CA THR A 33 -5.76 -9.15 -18.33
C THR A 33 -5.96 -10.40 -17.48
N GLU A 34 -4.89 -11.06 -17.06
CA GLU A 34 -4.96 -12.23 -16.17
C GLU A 34 -5.48 -11.86 -14.78
N LEU A 35 -5.13 -10.66 -14.29
CA LEU A 35 -5.60 -10.15 -12.99
C LEU A 35 -7.11 -9.89 -13.01
N LEU A 36 -7.61 -9.26 -14.07
CA LEU A 36 -9.03 -9.01 -14.25
C LEU A 36 -9.81 -10.33 -14.37
N SER A 37 -9.27 -11.31 -15.10
CA SER A 37 -9.88 -12.64 -15.22
C SER A 37 -9.85 -13.43 -13.91
N ALA A 38 -8.92 -13.13 -13.00
CA ALA A 38 -8.86 -13.71 -11.65
C ALA A 38 -9.81 -13.01 -10.66
N GLY A 39 -10.57 -12.00 -11.11
CA GLY A 39 -11.49 -11.23 -10.25
C GLY A 39 -10.80 -10.21 -9.36
N ILE A 40 -9.55 -9.83 -9.67
CA ILE A 40 -8.80 -8.81 -8.93
C ILE A 40 -9.15 -7.44 -9.50
N ALA A 41 -9.65 -6.53 -8.66
CA ALA A 41 -9.93 -5.16 -9.05
C ALA A 41 -8.63 -4.39 -9.30
N LEU A 42 -8.46 -3.87 -10.51
CA LEU A 42 -7.34 -3.02 -10.88
C LEU A 42 -7.68 -1.55 -10.62
N HIS A 43 -6.78 -0.82 -9.97
CA HIS A 43 -6.90 0.62 -9.76
C HIS A 43 -5.62 1.33 -10.22
N ASP A 44 -5.72 2.06 -11.32
CA ASP A 44 -4.61 2.86 -11.84
C ASP A 44 -4.51 4.19 -11.09
N MET A 45 -3.41 4.35 -10.35
CA MET A 45 -3.09 5.53 -9.53
C MET A 45 -1.66 5.98 -9.83
N GLU A 46 -1.38 6.25 -11.10
CA GLU A 46 -0.06 6.65 -11.56
C GLU A 46 0.25 8.13 -11.23
N TYR A 47 1.51 8.39 -10.87
CA TYR A 47 2.03 9.74 -10.69
C TYR A 47 3.51 9.81 -11.10
N ALA A 48 3.97 11.03 -11.42
CA ALA A 48 5.30 11.29 -11.98
C ALA A 48 6.44 10.76 -11.10
N ASP A 49 7.47 10.21 -11.74
CA ASP A 49 8.62 9.63 -11.05
C ASP A 49 9.47 10.72 -10.37
N GLY A 50 9.95 10.44 -9.16
CA GLY A 50 10.79 11.38 -8.38
C GLY A 50 10.05 12.50 -7.65
N GLN A 51 8.72 12.60 -7.79
CA GLN A 51 7.89 13.55 -7.05
C GLN A 51 7.11 12.84 -5.94
N SER A 52 6.70 13.59 -4.91
CA SER A 52 5.78 13.08 -3.88
C SER A 52 4.39 12.86 -4.50
N PRO A 53 3.62 11.86 -4.03
CA PRO A 53 2.28 11.61 -4.55
C PRO A 53 1.38 12.84 -4.36
N PRO A 54 0.58 13.24 -5.37
CA PRO A 54 -0.36 14.35 -5.23
C PRO A 54 -1.48 13.95 -4.27
N LYS A 55 -2.07 14.95 -3.60
CA LYS A 55 -3.08 14.72 -2.56
C LYS A 55 -4.27 13.89 -3.05
N ASP A 56 -4.73 14.13 -4.28
CA ASP A 56 -5.86 13.39 -4.87
C ASP A 56 -5.60 11.88 -4.95
N ILE A 57 -4.37 11.49 -5.32
CA ILE A 57 -3.95 10.08 -5.38
C ILE A 57 -3.83 9.48 -3.97
N ILE A 58 -3.33 10.25 -3.01
CA ILE A 58 -3.28 9.82 -1.60
C ILE A 58 -4.70 9.58 -1.09
N ASP A 59 -5.62 10.51 -1.30
CA ASP A 59 -7.01 10.39 -0.86
C ASP A 59 -7.72 9.20 -1.52
N GLN A 60 -7.50 8.97 -2.82
CA GLN A 60 -8.04 7.81 -3.53
C GLN A 60 -7.50 6.49 -2.97
N TRP A 61 -6.20 6.43 -2.68
CA TRP A 61 -5.56 5.28 -2.08
C TRP A 61 -6.09 4.98 -0.68
N LEU A 62 -6.15 5.99 0.20
CA LEU A 62 -6.62 5.81 1.57
C LEU A 62 -8.10 5.38 1.60
N LYS A 63 -8.95 5.93 0.71
CA LYS A 63 -10.34 5.45 0.53
C LYS A 63 -10.40 3.99 0.11
N LEU A 64 -9.50 3.55 -0.78
CA LEU A 64 -9.43 2.15 -1.21
C LEU A 64 -9.03 1.24 -0.05
N VAL A 65 -8.01 1.63 0.73
CA VAL A 65 -7.56 0.89 1.93
C VAL A 65 -8.70 0.77 2.94
N GLU A 66 -9.38 1.88 3.24
CA GLU A 66 -10.55 1.89 4.10
C GLU A 66 -11.65 0.94 3.61
N LYS A 67 -12.02 1.05 2.33
CA LYS A 67 -13.05 0.20 1.73
C LYS A 67 -12.69 -1.28 1.78
N THR A 68 -11.41 -1.60 1.59
CA THR A 68 -10.93 -2.98 1.45
C THR A 68 -10.78 -3.69 2.79
N PHE A 69 -10.27 -2.99 3.82
CA PHE A 69 -10.01 -3.60 5.13
C PHE A 69 -11.08 -3.31 6.19
N PHE A 70 -11.77 -2.16 6.11
CA PHE A 70 -12.68 -1.70 7.17
C PHE A 70 -14.15 -1.70 6.75
N ALA A 71 -14.48 -1.36 5.50
CA ALA A 71 -15.89 -1.33 5.05
C ALA A 71 -16.45 -2.72 4.73
N ASN A 72 -15.64 -3.62 4.15
CA ASN A 72 -16.06 -4.98 3.78
C ASN A 72 -15.67 -6.01 4.84
N ALA A 73 -16.23 -5.87 6.06
CA ALA A 73 -15.88 -6.69 7.24
C ALA A 73 -16.03 -8.22 7.05
N SER A 74 -16.85 -8.68 6.09
CA SER A 74 -17.01 -10.11 5.80
C SER A 74 -15.80 -10.74 5.08
N ASP A 75 -15.02 -9.94 4.35
CA ASP A 75 -13.84 -10.39 3.59
C ASP A 75 -12.52 -9.85 4.15
N SER A 76 -12.53 -8.94 5.14
CA SER A 76 -11.33 -8.36 5.77
C SER A 76 -10.32 -9.40 6.29
N ALA A 77 -10.78 -10.62 6.62
CA ALA A 77 -9.92 -11.73 7.01
C ALA A 77 -9.10 -12.34 5.86
N LYS A 78 -9.43 -12.03 4.59
CA LYS A 78 -8.72 -12.51 3.39
C LYS A 78 -8.34 -11.40 2.40
N SER A 79 -8.83 -10.17 2.60
CA SER A 79 -8.48 -9.02 1.76
C SER A 79 -6.97 -8.72 1.82
N CYS A 80 -6.38 -8.52 0.64
CA CYS A 80 -4.99 -8.13 0.46
C CYS A 80 -4.91 -7.11 -0.67
N ILE A 81 -4.16 -6.04 -0.48
CA ILE A 81 -3.94 -5.05 -1.53
C ILE A 81 -2.55 -5.26 -2.12
N ALA A 82 -2.51 -5.61 -3.40
CA ALA A 82 -1.29 -5.64 -4.18
C ALA A 82 -0.94 -4.23 -4.67
N VAL A 83 0.28 -3.77 -4.38
CA VAL A 83 0.80 -2.48 -4.84
C VAL A 83 2.00 -2.73 -5.71
N HIS A 84 1.99 -2.19 -6.92
CA HIS A 84 3.12 -2.30 -7.84
C HIS A 84 3.58 -0.93 -8.32
N CYS A 85 4.84 -0.87 -8.73
CA CYS A 85 5.42 0.24 -9.47
C CYS A 85 6.20 -0.37 -10.65
N VAL A 86 6.56 0.44 -11.65
CA VAL A 86 7.38 0.01 -12.80
C VAL A 86 8.64 -0.75 -12.36
N ALA A 87 9.30 -0.29 -11.28
CA ALA A 87 10.47 -0.95 -10.69
C ALA A 87 10.28 -1.36 -9.21
N GLY A 88 9.10 -1.16 -8.63
CA GLY A 88 8.79 -1.53 -7.23
C GLY A 88 9.60 -0.86 -6.10
N LEU A 89 10.61 -0.02 -6.41
CA LEU A 89 11.62 0.42 -5.43
C LEU A 89 11.25 1.69 -4.63
N GLY A 90 10.42 2.58 -5.18
CA GLY A 90 10.13 3.89 -4.56
C GLY A 90 8.65 4.14 -4.30
N ARG A 91 7.84 4.24 -5.36
CA ARG A 91 6.45 4.72 -5.28
C ARG A 91 5.52 3.79 -4.49
N ALA A 92 5.56 2.50 -4.78
CA ALA A 92 4.73 1.51 -4.09
C ALA A 92 5.01 1.47 -2.56
N PRO A 93 6.27 1.40 -2.09
CA PRO A 93 6.61 1.55 -0.68
C PRO A 93 6.05 2.81 0.01
N VAL A 94 6.10 3.97 -0.65
CA VAL A 94 5.61 5.23 -0.06
C VAL A 94 4.10 5.19 0.19
N MET A 95 3.32 4.63 -0.76
CA MET A 95 1.87 4.48 -0.59
C MET A 95 1.52 3.53 0.57
N VAL A 96 2.28 2.43 0.71
CA VAL A 96 2.12 1.51 1.84
C VAL A 96 2.47 2.20 3.16
N ALA A 97 3.54 2.99 3.21
CA ALA A 97 3.91 3.76 4.40
C ALA A 97 2.81 4.73 4.83
N LEU A 98 2.20 5.46 3.88
CA LEU A 98 1.07 6.36 4.15
C LEU A 98 -0.12 5.63 4.77
N ALA A 99 -0.45 4.45 4.26
CA ALA A 99 -1.53 3.64 4.83
C ALA A 99 -1.21 3.16 6.25
N LEU A 100 0.04 2.78 6.54
CA LEU A 100 0.47 2.40 7.89
C LEU A 100 0.41 3.59 8.87
N ILE A 101 0.80 4.78 8.43
CA ILE A 101 0.75 6.00 9.27
C ILE A 101 -0.70 6.38 9.60
N GLU A 102 -1.59 6.33 8.61
CA GLU A 102 -3.00 6.72 8.76
C GLU A 102 -3.81 5.67 9.51
N PHE A 103 -3.74 4.39 9.13
CA PHE A 103 -4.62 3.34 9.67
C PHE A 103 -4.01 2.56 10.85
N ALA A 104 -2.69 2.34 10.85
CA ALA A 104 -2.02 1.65 11.98
C ALA A 104 -1.45 2.63 13.01
N GLY A 105 -1.51 3.94 12.75
CA GLY A 105 -0.98 4.97 13.65
C GLY A 105 0.54 4.94 13.83
N MET A 106 1.26 4.25 12.94
CA MET A 106 2.70 4.03 13.04
C MET A 106 3.48 5.31 12.72
N ASP A 107 4.59 5.53 13.43
CA ASP A 107 5.52 6.62 13.10
C ASP A 107 6.08 6.46 11.68
N PRO A 108 6.28 7.56 10.93
CA PRO A 108 6.84 7.49 9.58
C PRO A 108 8.17 6.73 9.51
N VAL A 109 9.04 6.93 10.51
CA VAL A 109 10.34 6.27 10.62
C VAL A 109 10.18 4.77 10.88
N GLU A 110 9.24 4.37 11.74
CA GLU A 110 8.94 2.96 12.01
C GLU A 110 8.33 2.28 10.79
N ALA A 111 7.39 2.93 10.09
CA ALA A 111 6.78 2.43 8.86
C ALA A 111 7.82 2.19 7.77
N VAL A 112 8.73 3.15 7.57
CA VAL A 112 9.83 3.02 6.60
C VAL A 112 10.79 1.92 7.02
N SER A 113 11.10 1.81 8.30
CA SER A 113 11.96 0.74 8.84
C SER A 113 11.34 -0.64 8.62
N LEU A 114 10.03 -0.80 8.83
CA LEU A 114 9.30 -2.03 8.57
C LEU A 114 9.37 -2.43 7.09
N ILE A 115 9.16 -1.47 6.19
CA ILE A 115 9.24 -1.71 4.75
C ILE A 115 10.67 -2.06 4.33
N ARG A 116 11.69 -1.36 4.86
CA ARG A 116 13.11 -1.62 4.57
C ARG A 116 13.59 -2.98 5.08
N ARG A 117 13.01 -3.51 6.17
CA ARG A 117 13.27 -4.88 6.64
C ARG A 117 12.86 -5.93 5.61
N HIS A 118 11.74 -5.71 4.94
CA HIS A 118 11.21 -6.64 3.93
C HIS A 118 11.81 -6.40 2.53
N ARG A 119 12.06 -5.13 2.16
CA ARG A 119 12.67 -4.73 0.89
C ARG A 119 13.80 -3.72 1.15
N ARG A 120 15.05 -4.22 1.20
CA ARG A 120 16.24 -3.38 1.37
C ARG A 120 16.34 -2.33 0.26
N GLY A 121 16.64 -1.09 0.64
CA GLY A 121 16.76 0.03 -0.30
C GLY A 121 15.43 0.64 -0.75
N ALA A 122 14.30 0.20 -0.19
CA ALA A 122 13.02 0.87 -0.40
C ALA A 122 13.02 2.26 0.27
N ILE A 123 12.39 3.22 -0.41
CA ILE A 123 12.18 4.61 0.04
C ILE A 123 13.48 5.42 0.09
N ASN A 124 13.53 6.48 -0.74
CA ASN A 124 14.66 7.41 -0.79
C ASN A 124 14.61 8.42 0.39
N GLU A 125 15.72 9.06 0.71
CA GLU A 125 15.82 10.07 1.79
C GLU A 125 14.85 11.23 1.61
N LYS A 126 14.69 11.73 0.36
CA LYS A 126 13.70 12.77 0.03
C LYS A 126 12.25 12.34 0.34
N GLN A 127 11.95 11.06 0.14
CA GLN A 127 10.62 10.50 0.42
C GLN A 127 10.42 10.28 1.92
N LEU A 128 11.48 9.91 2.65
CA LEU A 128 11.45 9.85 4.11
C LEU A 128 11.14 11.23 4.69
N LEU A 129 11.85 12.28 4.26
CA LEU A 129 11.61 13.64 4.71
C LEU A 129 10.17 14.11 4.42
N TYR A 130 9.62 13.70 3.26
CA TYR A 130 8.21 13.94 2.95
C TYR A 130 7.26 13.22 3.90
N LEU A 131 7.52 11.95 4.21
CA LEU A 131 6.72 11.16 5.14
C LEU A 131 6.80 11.69 6.58
N GLU A 132 7.96 12.20 7.00
CA GLU A 132 8.11 12.88 8.30
C GLU A 132 7.31 14.18 8.37
N GLY A 133 7.23 14.93 7.28
CA GLY A 133 6.41 16.14 7.17
C GLY A 133 4.93 15.88 6.91
N TYR A 134 4.53 14.63 6.63
CA TYR A 134 3.16 14.29 6.29
C TYR A 134 2.26 14.41 7.52
N LYS A 135 1.29 15.34 7.45
CA LYS A 135 0.24 15.47 8.46
C LYS A 135 -0.95 14.63 8.06
N LYS A 136 -1.38 13.76 8.98
CA LYS A 136 -2.60 12.95 8.82
C LYS A 136 -3.75 13.85 8.43
N SER A 137 -4.34 13.59 7.26
CA SER A 137 -5.40 14.44 6.70
C SER A 137 -6.64 13.67 6.30
N PHE A 138 -6.58 12.34 6.39
CA PHE A 138 -7.68 11.48 6.03
C PHE A 138 -8.81 11.56 7.05
N LYS A 139 -9.92 12.20 6.66
CA LYS A 139 -11.17 12.13 7.40
C LYS A 139 -11.97 10.94 6.86
N SER A 140 -11.88 9.82 7.56
CA SER A 140 -12.81 8.70 7.35
C SER A 140 -14.25 9.19 7.40
N ALA A 141 -15.09 8.72 6.47
CA ALA A 141 -16.52 9.02 6.45
C ALA A 141 -17.28 8.36 7.63
N GLY A 142 -16.63 7.50 8.42
CA GLY A 142 -17.13 6.92 9.67
C GLY A 142 -16.17 7.26 10.81
N GLY A 143 -16.51 8.25 11.62
CA GLY A 143 -15.61 8.84 12.60
C GLY A 143 -14.89 7.85 13.52
N ALA A 144 -13.57 7.82 13.41
CA ALA A 144 -12.68 7.42 14.50
C ALA A 144 -11.46 8.35 14.46
N SER A 145 -11.57 9.46 15.19
CA SER A 145 -10.45 10.34 15.52
C SER A 145 -9.44 9.55 16.37
N CYS A 146 -8.52 8.82 15.75
CA CYS A 146 -7.35 8.28 16.44
C CYS A 146 -6.20 9.31 16.42
N CYS A 147 -6.44 10.44 17.10
CA CYS A 147 -5.36 11.26 17.62
C CYS A 147 -4.80 10.55 18.87
N VAL A 148 -3.70 9.83 18.74
CA VAL A 148 -2.82 9.56 19.88
C VAL A 148 -1.76 10.65 19.84
N ILE A 149 -1.98 11.69 20.66
CA ILE A 149 -0.91 12.60 21.08
C ILE A 149 -0.47 12.05 22.44
N SER A 150 0.77 11.60 22.54
CA SER A 150 1.48 11.44 23.81
C SER A 150 2.64 12.42 23.85
#